data_AF-A0A2M7RHN9-F1
#
_entry.id   AF-A0A2M7RHN9-F1
#
_cell.length_a   1.000
_cell.length_b   1.000
_cell.length_c   1.000
_cell.angle_alpha   90.00
_cell.angle_beta   90.00
_cell.angle_gamma   90.00
#
_symmetry.space_group_name_H-M   'P 1'
#
loop_
_entity.id
_entity.type
_entity.pdbx_description
1 polymer ?
#
loop_
_entity_poly.entity_id
_entity_poly.type
_entity_poly.pdbx_seq_one_letter_code
_entity_poly.pdbx_strand_id
1 'polypeptide(L)'
;MPALLLPIIILIEAFIFWWFINKIFKVKVSFWKSLLITFVANMVTSLIGAYLPLILFTPDTGPESILIIEGITFVLTVFIEWMVYIIFMKKTTAKKFDLLKISFVANFVTYALITLLFSNEIFELLLTKPGTNPAVPKPKINWND
;
A
#
# COMPACT_ATOMS: atom_id res chain seq x y z
N MET A 1 -9.84 9.71 9.85
CA MET A 1 -8.40 9.91 9.57
C MET A 1 -7.88 9.29 8.25
N PRO A 2 -8.27 8.08 7.80
CA PRO A 2 -7.59 7.44 6.65
C PRO A 2 -7.81 8.14 5.30
N ALA A 3 -8.93 8.84 5.10
CA ALA A 3 -9.24 9.51 3.84
C ALA A 3 -8.29 10.66 3.47
N LEU A 4 -7.62 11.29 4.44
CA LEU A 4 -6.67 12.38 4.19
C LEU A 4 -5.24 11.88 3.90
N LEU A 5 -4.92 10.62 4.22
CA LEU A 5 -3.60 10.04 3.98
C LEU A 5 -3.40 9.65 2.52
N LEU A 6 -4.46 9.20 1.84
CA LEU A 6 -4.37 8.73 0.46
C LEU A 6 -3.93 9.82 -0.53
N PRO A 7 -4.45 11.06 -0.48
CA PRO A 7 -3.93 12.15 -1.31
C PRO A 7 -2.46 12.49 -1.02
N ILE A 8 -2.03 12.40 0.24
CA ILE A 8 -0.66 12.70 0.66
C ILE A 8 0.30 11.65 0.12
N ILE A 9 -0.05 10.36 0.24
CA ILE A 9 0.74 9.25 -0.29
C ILE A 9 0.94 9.42 -1.80
N ILE A 10 -0.14 9.69 -2.54
CA ILE A 10 -0.08 9.90 -3.99
C ILE A 10 0.82 11.09 -4.34
N LEU A 11 0.78 12.18 -3.57
CA LEU A 11 1.67 13.33 -3.80
C LEU A 11 3.14 12.99 -3.53
N ILE A 12 3.43 12.23 -2.48
CA ILE A 12 4.79 11.77 -2.16
C ILE A 12 5.33 10.89 -3.28
N GLU A 13 4.57 9.90 -3.72
CA GLU A 13 4.97 9.02 -4.82
C GLU A 13 5.13 9.76 -6.14
N ALA A 14 4.23 10.70 -6.45
CA ALA A 14 4.33 11.54 -7.64
C ALA A 14 5.59 12.40 -7.60
N PHE A 15 5.96 12.91 -6.43
CA PHE A 15 7.19 13.64 -6.21
C PHE A 15 8.42 12.75 -6.39
N ILE A 16 8.43 11.55 -5.81
CA ILE A 16 9.51 10.56 -5.98
C ILE A 16 9.68 10.23 -7.46
N PHE A 17 8.60 9.86 -8.15
CA PHE A 17 8.63 9.56 -9.58
C PHE A 17 9.19 10.73 -10.38
N TRP A 18 8.63 11.93 -10.17
CA TRP A 18 9.04 13.15 -10.87
C TRP A 18 10.51 13.48 -10.62
N TRP A 19 10.97 13.34 -9.38
CA TRP A 19 12.35 13.61 -8.98
C TRP A 19 13.30 12.62 -9.62
N PHE A 20 13.06 11.32 -9.51
CA PHE A 20 13.90 10.30 -10.13
C PHE A 20 13.95 10.45 -11.65
N ILE A 21 12.79 10.59 -12.30
CA ILE A 21 12.72 10.60 -13.77
C ILE A 21 13.43 11.83 -14.37
N ASN A 22 13.30 13.01 -13.74
CA ASN A 22 13.91 14.23 -14.24
C ASN A 22 15.36 14.44 -13.76
N LYS A 23 15.67 14.14 -12.48
CA LYS A 23 16.98 14.43 -11.90
C LYS A 23 18.00 13.31 -12.10
N ILE A 24 17.56 12.06 -11.96
CA ILE A 24 18.46 10.91 -12.04
C ILE A 24 18.54 10.41 -13.49
N PHE A 25 17.38 10.18 -14.12
CA PHE A 25 17.32 9.61 -15.46
C PHE A 25 17.27 10.65 -16.59
N LYS A 26 17.19 11.95 -16.24
CA LYS A 26 17.22 13.09 -17.18
C LYS A 26 16.14 13.04 -18.27
N VAL A 27 15.00 12.40 -17.98
CA VAL A 27 13.84 12.35 -18.87
C VAL A 27 12.90 13.50 -18.50
N LYS A 28 12.63 14.40 -19.45
CA LYS A 28 11.76 15.56 -19.21
C LYS A 28 10.31 15.12 -19.06
N VAL A 29 9.80 15.16 -17.84
CA VAL A 29 8.40 14.85 -17.50
C VAL A 29 7.87 15.95 -16.58
N SER A 30 6.69 16.50 -16.91
CA SER A 30 6.04 17.48 -16.03
C SER A 30 5.57 16.83 -14.73
N PHE A 31 5.52 17.61 -13.65
CA PHE A 31 4.99 17.13 -12.37
C PHE A 31 3.53 16.66 -12.52
N TRP A 32 2.69 17.40 -13.25
CA TRP A 32 1.31 17.01 -13.53
C TRP A 32 1.17 15.67 -14.24
N LYS A 33 2.06 15.38 -15.20
CA LYS A 33 2.08 14.06 -15.85
C LYS A 33 2.50 12.97 -14.86
N SER A 34 3.47 13.25 -14.01
CA SER A 34 3.92 12.33 -12.96
C SER A 34 2.79 12.02 -11.98
N LEU A 35 2.08 13.05 -11.52
CA LEU A 35 0.91 12.93 -10.65
C LEU A 35 -0.19 12.07 -11.28
N LEU A 36 -0.52 12.30 -12.55
CA LEU A 36 -1.51 11.48 -13.26
C LEU A 36 -1.08 10.00 -13.34
N ILE A 37 0.18 9.74 -13.68
CA ILE A 37 0.71 8.38 -13.79
C ILE A 37 0.63 7.67 -12.44
N THR A 38 1.12 8.31 -11.38
CA THR A 38 1.09 7.77 -10.02
C THR A 38 -0.34 7.55 -9.53
N PHE A 39 -1.25 8.49 -9.79
CA PHE A 39 -2.67 8.34 -9.44
C PHE A 39 -3.28 7.11 -10.11
N VAL A 40 -3.06 6.93 -11.42
CA VAL A 40 -3.55 5.75 -12.15
C VAL A 40 -2.90 4.47 -11.62
N ALA A 41 -1.60 4.47 -11.37
CA ALA A 41 -0.91 3.32 -10.78
C ALA A 41 -1.52 2.93 -9.43
N ASN A 42 -1.74 3.90 -8.54
CA ASN A 42 -2.36 3.68 -7.24
C ASN A 42 -3.79 3.16 -7.34
N MET A 43 -4.60 3.63 -8.29
CA MET A 43 -5.94 3.07 -8.47
C MET A 43 -5.88 1.59 -8.87
N VAL A 44 -4.99 1.23 -9.79
CA VAL A 44 -4.84 -0.15 -10.26
C VAL A 44 -4.31 -1.05 -9.13
N THR A 45 -3.29 -0.61 -8.40
CA THR A 45 -2.73 -1.38 -7.28
C THR A 45 -3.70 -1.47 -6.11
N SER A 46 -4.49 -0.43 -5.83
CA SER A 46 -5.52 -0.45 -4.77
C SER A 46 -6.63 -1.45 -5.07
N LEU A 47 -7.08 -1.55 -6.32
CA LEU A 47 -8.04 -2.59 -6.71
C LEU A 47 -7.47 -3.97 -6.39
N ILE A 48 -6.23 -4.23 -6.79
CA ILE A 48 -5.58 -5.53 -6.57
C ILE A 48 -5.37 -5.79 -5.07
N GLY A 49 -4.91 -4.80 -4.32
CA GLY A 49 -4.75 -4.87 -2.86
C GLY A 49 -6.07 -5.07 -2.11
N ALA A 50 -7.21 -4.66 -2.67
CA ALA A 50 -8.53 -4.94 -2.10
C ALA A 50 -9.01 -6.37 -2.37
N TYR A 51 -8.71 -6.92 -3.55
CA TYR A 51 -9.14 -8.27 -3.95
C TYR A 51 -8.21 -9.38 -3.49
N LEU A 52 -6.89 -9.14 -3.39
CA LEU A 52 -5.90 -10.16 -3.05
C LEU A 52 -6.14 -10.76 -1.66
N PRO A 53 -6.42 -9.96 -0.61
CA PRO A 53 -6.78 -10.47 0.71
C PRO A 53 -8.01 -11.39 0.69
N LEU A 54 -9.01 -11.09 -0.14
CA LEU A 54 -10.24 -11.89 -0.22
C LEU A 54 -10.02 -13.28 -0.83
N ILE A 55 -8.96 -13.44 -1.61
CA ILE A 55 -8.62 -14.70 -2.28
C ILE A 55 -7.62 -15.50 -1.45
N LEU A 56 -6.69 -14.82 -0.76
CA LEU A 56 -5.57 -15.44 -0.07
C LEU A 56 -5.78 -15.61 1.43
N PHE A 57 -6.62 -14.80 2.09
CA PHE A 57 -6.96 -15.01 3.50
C PHE A 57 -8.11 -16.01 3.62
N THR A 58 -7.77 -17.21 4.07
CA THR A 58 -8.74 -18.15 4.62
C THR A 58 -8.84 -17.96 6.14
N PRO A 59 -9.92 -18.42 6.79
CA PRO A 59 -10.07 -18.35 8.26
C PRO A 59 -8.90 -18.98 9.04
N ASP A 60 -8.17 -19.91 8.44
CA ASP A 60 -7.03 -20.62 9.04
C ASP A 60 -5.67 -19.95 8.76
N THR A 61 -5.66 -18.73 8.23
CA THR A 61 -4.41 -18.02 7.90
C THR A 61 -3.70 -17.59 9.18
N GLY A 62 -2.65 -18.32 9.55
CA GLY A 62 -1.79 -17.98 10.69
C GLY A 62 -1.00 -16.67 10.49
N PRO A 63 -0.46 -16.08 11.56
CA PRO A 63 0.28 -14.82 11.51
C PRO A 63 1.53 -14.87 10.62
N GLU A 64 2.15 -16.05 10.46
CA GLU A 64 3.31 -16.22 9.57
C GLU A 64 2.93 -16.05 8.08
N SER A 65 1.72 -16.47 7.70
CA SER A 65 1.22 -16.32 6.35
C SER A 65 0.89 -14.87 5.98
N ILE A 66 0.58 -14.02 6.98
CA ILE A 66 0.34 -12.58 6.77
C ILE A 66 1.58 -11.92 6.16
N LEU A 67 2.77 -12.16 6.73
CA LEU A 67 4.02 -11.59 6.24
C LEU A 67 4.35 -12.04 4.81
N ILE A 68 4.06 -13.31 4.49
CA ILE A 68 4.25 -13.85 3.14
C ILE A 68 3.28 -13.16 2.16
N ILE A 69 2.00 -13.02 2.53
CA ILE A 69 0.99 -12.36 1.70
C ILE A 69 1.35 -10.89 1.48
N GLU A 70 1.80 -10.17 2.51
CA GLU A 70 2.26 -8.79 2.39
C GLU A 70 3.47 -8.68 1.46
N GLY A 71 4.46 -9.58 1.60
CA GLY A 71 5.61 -9.64 0.71
C GLY A 71 5.22 -9.87 -0.75
N ILE A 72 4.31 -10.81 -1.01
CA ILE A 72 3.76 -11.07 -2.35
C ILE A 72 3.01 -9.84 -2.87
N THR A 73 2.19 -9.21 -2.02
CA THR A 73 1.42 -8.01 -2.38
C THR A 73 2.36 -6.87 -2.78
N PHE A 74 3.40 -6.61 -2.00
CA PHE A 74 4.42 -5.61 -2.31
C PHE A 74 5.10 -5.89 -3.67
N VAL A 75 5.50 -7.14 -3.92
CA VAL A 75 6.12 -7.51 -5.19
C VAL A 75 5.14 -7.25 -6.34
N LEU A 76 3.88 -7.65 -6.18
CA LEU A 76 2.84 -7.42 -7.19
C LEU A 76 2.64 -5.92 -7.45
N THR A 77 2.51 -5.08 -6.42
CA THR A 77 2.30 -3.64 -6.61
C THR A 77 3.45 -3.01 -7.39
N VAL A 78 4.70 -3.39 -7.08
CA VAL A 78 5.88 -2.93 -7.83
C VAL A 78 5.78 -3.29 -9.32
N PHE A 79 5.40 -4.53 -9.66
CA PHE A 79 5.29 -4.95 -11.06
C PHE A 79 4.11 -4.28 -11.79
N ILE A 80 2.98 -4.12 -11.12
CA ILE A 80 1.78 -3.48 -11.67
C ILE A 80 2.06 -2.01 -11.97
N GLU A 81 2.62 -1.29 -11.00
CA GLU A 81 2.98 0.12 -11.17
C GLU A 81 4.04 0.29 -12.27
N TRP A 82 5.02 -0.62 -12.35
CA TRP A 82 5.98 -0.64 -13.44
C TRP A 82 5.31 -0.79 -14.82
N MET A 83 4.30 -1.65 -14.95
CA MET A 83 3.54 -1.79 -16.20
C MET A 83 2.80 -0.49 -16.56
N VAL A 84 2.16 0.15 -15.58
CA VAL A 84 1.51 1.45 -15.77
C VAL A 84 2.52 2.49 -16.25
N TYR A 85 3.69 2.56 -15.62
CA TYR A 85 4.76 3.47 -16.03
C TYR A 85 5.17 3.22 -17.48
N ILE A 86 5.39 1.97 -17.90
CA ILE A 86 5.73 1.63 -19.29
C ILE A 86 4.68 2.18 -20.27
N ILE A 87 3.38 1.97 -19.97
CA ILE A 87 2.29 2.40 -20.86
C ILE A 87 2.31 3.92 -21.05
N PHE A 88 2.43 4.68 -19.95
CA PHE A 88 2.40 6.15 -19.98
C PHE A 88 3.71 6.78 -20.46
N MET A 89 4.82 6.06 -20.32
CA MET A 89 6.16 6.51 -20.70
C MET A 89 6.63 5.96 -22.05
N LYS A 90 5.79 5.21 -22.78
CA LYS A 90 6.12 4.58 -24.06
C LYS A 90 6.69 5.53 -25.14
N LYS A 91 6.32 6.82 -25.07
CA LYS A 91 6.78 7.87 -26.01
C LYS A 91 7.98 8.67 -25.48
N THR A 92 8.60 8.22 -24.39
CA THR A 92 9.75 8.89 -23.77
C THR A 92 11.02 8.08 -23.93
N THR A 93 12.16 8.67 -23.61
CA THR A 93 13.48 8.00 -23.65
C THR A 93 13.75 7.15 -22.40
N ALA A 94 12.80 7.02 -21.48
CA ALA A 94 12.96 6.26 -20.25
C ALA A 94 13.17 4.77 -20.54
N LYS A 95 14.22 4.17 -19.97
CA LYS A 95 14.44 2.73 -20.08
C LYS A 95 13.47 1.98 -19.18
N LYS A 96 12.98 0.83 -19.63
CA LYS A 96 12.05 -0.01 -18.84
C LYS A 96 12.62 -0.35 -17.46
N PHE A 97 13.90 -0.65 -17.37
CA PHE A 97 14.55 -0.98 -16.10
C PHE A 97 14.65 0.21 -15.14
N ASP A 98 14.78 1.43 -15.66
CA ASP A 98 14.78 2.64 -14.82
C ASP A 98 13.40 2.85 -14.21
N LEU A 99 12.33 2.61 -14.99
CA LEU A 99 10.95 2.67 -14.48
C LEU A 99 10.68 1.62 -13.39
N LEU A 100 11.29 0.42 -13.49
CA LEU A 100 11.17 -0.61 -12.46
C LEU A 100 11.83 -0.17 -11.15
N LYS A 101 13.01 0.46 -11.23
CA LYS A 101 13.69 1.02 -10.04
C LYS A 101 12.84 2.10 -9.37
N ILE A 102 12.23 2.98 -10.15
CA ILE A 102 11.35 4.02 -9.62
C ILE A 102 10.15 3.39 -8.90
N SER A 103 9.49 2.42 -9.55
CA SER A 103 8.37 1.69 -8.95
C SER A 103 8.76 1.04 -7.62
N PHE A 104 9.90 0.34 -7.58
CA PHE A 104 10.42 -0.27 -6.35
C PHE A 104 10.66 0.76 -5.24
N VAL A 105 11.35 1.86 -5.55
CA VAL A 105 11.65 2.91 -4.56
C VAL A 105 10.39 3.61 -4.07
N ALA A 106 9.46 3.95 -4.96
CA ALA A 106 8.20 4.60 -4.61
C ALA A 106 7.38 3.71 -3.65
N ASN A 107 7.15 2.44 -4.02
CA ASN A 107 6.46 1.48 -3.14
C ASN A 107 7.20 1.31 -1.80
N PHE A 108 8.52 1.14 -1.82
CA PHE A 108 9.29 0.93 -0.59
C PHE A 108 9.17 2.12 0.36
N VAL A 109 9.31 3.35 -0.16
CA VAL A 109 9.18 4.57 0.66
C VAL A 109 7.75 4.70 1.19
N THR A 110 6.74 4.45 0.36
CA THR A 110 5.33 4.52 0.79
C THR A 110 5.04 3.51 1.88
N TYR A 111 5.41 2.25 1.70
CA TYR A 111 5.21 1.22 2.72
C TYR A 111 5.96 1.56 4.01
N ALA A 112 7.23 1.98 3.91
CA ALA A 112 7.99 2.39 5.09
C ALA A 112 7.33 3.55 5.84
N LEU A 113 6.80 4.56 5.12
CA LEU A 113 6.08 5.68 5.72
C LEU A 113 4.76 5.25 6.36
N ILE A 114 3.98 4.41 5.69
CA ILE A 114 2.74 3.85 6.25
C ILE A 114 3.07 3.06 7.53
N THR A 115 4.03 2.14 7.48
CA THR A 115 4.45 1.37 8.65
C THR A 115 4.89 2.27 9.80
N LEU A 116 5.67 3.33 9.53
CA LEU A 116 6.09 4.28 10.56
C LEU A 116 4.91 5.05 11.17
N LEU A 117 4.00 5.55 10.33
CA LEU A 117 2.83 6.32 10.77
C LEU A 117 1.86 5.49 11.62
N PHE A 118 1.69 4.21 11.27
CA PHE A 118 0.79 3.30 11.96
C PHE A 118 1.49 2.39 12.98
N SER A 119 2.80 2.53 13.17
CA SER A 119 3.59 1.68 14.08
C SER A 119 3.09 1.72 15.52
N ASN A 120 2.68 2.90 16.00
CA ASN A 120 2.15 3.06 17.36
C ASN A 120 0.77 2.39 17.53
N GLU A 121 -0.11 2.50 16.53
CA GLU A 121 -1.44 1.86 16.56
C GLU A 121 -1.33 0.33 16.45
N ILE A 122 -0.42 -0.16 15.61
CA ILE A 122 -0.09 -1.59 15.50
C ILE A 122 0.51 -2.10 16.81
N PHE A 123 1.39 -1.32 17.44
CA PHE A 123 2.01 -1.68 18.72
C PHE A 123 0.97 -1.71 19.86
N GLU A 124 0.04 -0.76 19.92
CA GLU A 124 -1.06 -0.79 20.89
C GLU A 124 -2.00 -1.99 20.68
N LEU A 125 -2.37 -2.30 19.43
CA LEU A 125 -3.17 -3.48 19.09
C LEU A 125 -2.51 -4.81 19.48
N LEU A 126 -1.18 -4.91 19.33
CA LEU A 126 -0.41 -6.09 19.72
C LEU A 126 -0.24 -6.21 21.24
N LEU A 127 -0.26 -5.10 21.98
CA LEU A 127 -0.16 -5.06 23.44
C LEU A 127 -1.51 -5.27 24.14
N THR A 128 -2.63 -4.94 23.50
CA THR A 128 -3.95 -5.32 24.01
C THR A 128 -4.15 -6.83 23.86
N LYS A 129 -3.84 -7.59 24.91
CA LYS A 129 -4.09 -9.04 24.97
C LYS A 129 -5.52 -9.38 24.53
N PRO A 130 -5.74 -10.40 23.67
CA PRO A 130 -7.06 -10.96 23.45
C PRO A 130 -7.50 -11.65 24.75
N GLY A 131 -8.23 -10.94 25.61
CA GLY A 131 -8.70 -11.50 26.88
C GLY A 131 -9.12 -10.54 27.99
N THR A 132 -8.91 -9.22 27.86
CA THR A 132 -9.34 -8.26 28.90
C THR A 132 -10.64 -7.53 28.55
N ASN A 133 -11.49 -8.10 27.68
CA ASN A 133 -12.87 -7.64 27.65
C ASN A 133 -13.48 -7.95 29.02
N PRO A 134 -13.96 -6.94 29.77
CA PRO A 134 -14.69 -7.21 31.00
C PRO A 134 -15.85 -8.13 30.64
N ALA A 135 -15.93 -9.27 31.34
CA ALA A 135 -16.97 -10.25 31.12
C ALA A 135 -18.33 -9.54 31.05
N VAL A 136 -18.96 -9.53 29.87
CA VAL A 136 -20.35 -9.08 29.74
C VAL A 136 -21.14 -9.93 30.73
N PRO A 137 -21.76 -9.33 31.76
CA PRO A 137 -22.53 -10.09 32.71
C PRO A 137 -23.61 -10.83 31.93
N LYS A 138 -23.58 -12.17 31.96
CA LYS A 138 -24.66 -12.95 31.36
C LYS A 138 -25.96 -12.50 32.01
N PRO A 139 -27.00 -12.11 31.24
CA PRO A 139 -28.29 -11.78 31.82
C PRO A 139 -28.76 -12.97 32.64
N LYS A 140 -29.07 -12.74 33.92
CA LYS A 140 -29.79 -13.71 34.75
C LYS A 140 -31.19 -13.84 34.15
N ILE A 141 -31.41 -14.88 33.36
CA ILE A 141 -32.76 -15.25 32.93
C ILE A 141 -33.46 -15.79 34.17
N ASN A 142 -34.46 -15.04 34.65
CA ASN A 142 -35.36 -15.48 35.71
C ASN A 142 -36.49 -16.27 35.06
N TRP A 143 -36.56 -17.58 35.30
CA TRP A 143 -37.55 -18.49 34.68
C TRP A 143 -38.86 -18.59 35.46
N ASN A 144 -39.18 -17.58 36.28
CA ASN A 144 -40.31 -17.63 37.23
C ASN A 144 -41.50 -16.72 36.88
N ASP A 145 -41.62 -16.27 35.62
CA ASP A 145 -42.79 -15.54 35.12
C ASP A 145 -43.55 -16.36 34.07
#